data_AF-A0AAV8AF06-F1
#
_entry.id   AF-A0AAV8AF06-F1
#
_cell.length_a   1.000
_cell.length_b   1.000
_cell.length_c   1.000
_cell.angle_alpha   90.00
_cell.angle_beta   90.00
_cell.angle_gamma   90.00
#
_symmetry.space_group_name_H-M   'P 1'
#
loop_
_entity.id
_entity.type
_entity.pdbx_description
1 polymer ?
#
loop_
_entity_poly.entity_id
_entity_poly.type
_entity_poly.pdbx_seq_one_letter_code
_entity_poly.pdbx_strand_id
1 'polypeptide(L)'
;MVESRTRIVSTRLDHEGSKILERILLKKNFELHLGCEMIKILDNQDLVEKGELKYKKKSTESPGVAIQSINLNNDEIKHIFADFIIFASGVISETTLAKSCKLETNRGIVVNDLMQTSDPNIYACGDCVEFRAYVDHSWNNAVTTGKCAGLASIGAKDGIYVRNVLPYSIIAFGLKIFCTGQISDERLESIIVKTKLSKEYVRLFFDVENSGESILVGAIYLGKDTKIIIDLEKFIIARCTYSQTLKRIVKFYHNQRLINLNASTQSIKTVSSKQFLLTDNEEESILIPNVRALLSIQSGYIKFRSYLMESYSEENVEFWKEAENFKAMKNGHKNQEFVAKNIYYQFVQYTSPKEINIKHYTRVAISDKIRDNKIDQNMFAKAQTEIESLLERDSFLKFLKSPFAKELIQKKALLNKEVTDIEFSSYEN
;
A
#
# COMPACT_ATOMS: atom_id res chain seq x y z
N MET A 1 -5.45 26.16 -0.22
CA MET A 1 -4.75 25.31 -1.21
C MET A 1 -5.24 25.69 -2.59
N VAL A 2 -4.33 25.97 -3.51
CA VAL A 2 -4.64 26.36 -4.89
C VAL A 2 -4.30 25.20 -5.82
N GLU A 3 -5.19 24.87 -6.75
CA GLU A 3 -5.01 23.80 -7.73
C GLU A 3 -5.55 24.28 -9.08
N SER A 4 -4.67 24.30 -10.08
CA SER A 4 -4.94 24.64 -11.48
C SER A 4 -6.09 23.83 -12.09
N ARG A 5 -6.26 22.59 -11.63
CA ARG A 5 -7.26 21.65 -12.14
C ARG A 5 -8.58 21.79 -11.40
N THR A 6 -9.67 21.41 -12.07
CA THR A 6 -11.02 21.40 -11.49
C THR A 6 -11.25 20.33 -10.40
N ARG A 7 -10.25 19.47 -10.14
CA ARG A 7 -10.26 18.40 -9.13
C ARG A 7 -8.87 18.12 -8.59
N ILE A 8 -8.79 17.87 -7.28
CA ILE A 8 -7.55 17.45 -6.62
C ILE A 8 -7.16 16.01 -7.00
N VAL A 9 -5.86 15.72 -7.03
CA VAL A 9 -5.31 14.36 -7.27
C VAL A 9 -5.86 13.70 -8.56
N SER A 10 -6.24 14.50 -9.54
CA SER A 10 -7.00 14.09 -10.73
C SER A 10 -6.25 13.17 -11.71
N THR A 11 -4.94 12.98 -11.54
CA THR A 11 -4.12 11.99 -12.27
C THR A 11 -4.14 10.59 -11.64
N ARG A 12 -4.56 10.45 -10.38
CA ARG A 12 -4.58 9.18 -9.63
C ARG A 12 -5.96 8.81 -9.08
N LEU A 13 -6.92 9.74 -9.09
CA LEU A 13 -8.29 9.53 -8.65
C LEU A 13 -9.30 9.91 -9.74
N ASP A 14 -10.34 9.08 -9.84
CA ASP A 14 -11.53 9.40 -10.60
C ASP A 14 -12.31 10.56 -9.92
N HIS A 15 -13.37 11.00 -10.58
CA HIS A 15 -14.17 12.14 -10.14
C HIS A 15 -14.78 11.92 -8.74
N GLU A 16 -15.29 10.72 -8.45
CA GLU A 16 -15.89 10.41 -7.15
C GLU A 16 -14.84 10.27 -6.03
N GLY A 17 -13.69 9.62 -6.29
CA GLY A 17 -12.58 9.56 -5.36
C GLY A 17 -12.06 10.96 -4.99
N SER A 18 -11.95 11.86 -5.97
CA SER A 18 -11.57 13.27 -5.75
C SER A 18 -12.57 13.97 -4.82
N LYS A 19 -13.87 13.88 -5.11
CA LYS A 19 -14.94 14.50 -4.29
C LYS A 19 -15.00 13.97 -2.87
N ILE A 20 -14.65 12.70 -2.63
CA ILE A 20 -14.57 12.14 -1.28
C ILE A 20 -13.42 12.81 -0.51
N LEU A 21 -12.25 12.96 -1.15
CA LEU A 21 -11.09 13.61 -0.54
C LEU A 21 -11.33 15.12 -0.30
N GLU A 22 -11.94 15.84 -1.26
CA GLU A 22 -12.33 17.25 -1.13
C GLU A 22 -13.24 17.47 0.09
N ARG A 23 -14.26 16.62 0.28
CA ARG A 23 -15.15 16.67 1.46
C ARG A 23 -14.42 16.42 2.78
N ILE A 24 -13.32 15.68 2.78
CA ILE A 24 -12.51 15.39 3.98
C ILE A 24 -11.58 16.56 4.29
N LEU A 25 -11.00 17.18 3.27
CA LEU A 25 -10.20 18.41 3.38
C LEU A 25 -11.06 19.57 3.92
N LEU A 26 -12.23 19.82 3.33
CA LEU A 26 -13.17 20.84 3.80
C LEU A 26 -13.59 20.62 5.26
N LYS A 27 -13.86 19.37 5.66
CA LYS A 27 -14.14 19.01 7.07
C LYS A 27 -12.95 19.15 8.02
N LYS A 28 -11.74 19.35 7.49
CA LYS A 28 -10.50 19.65 8.23
C LYS A 28 -10.12 21.13 8.10
N ASN A 29 -11.05 21.98 7.67
CA ASN A 29 -10.89 23.42 7.48
C ASN A 29 -9.81 23.81 6.45
N PHE A 30 -9.53 22.95 5.47
CA PHE A 30 -8.74 23.35 4.30
C PHE A 30 -9.61 24.16 3.34
N GLU A 31 -9.21 25.40 3.05
CA GLU A 31 -9.76 26.16 1.93
C GLU A 31 -9.19 25.62 0.60
N LEU A 32 -10.07 25.37 -0.37
CA LEU A 32 -9.72 24.78 -1.67
C LEU A 32 -10.13 25.72 -2.82
N HIS A 33 -9.17 26.18 -3.60
CA HIS A 33 -9.38 26.97 -4.82
C HIS A 33 -9.01 26.08 -6.01
N LEU A 34 -10.02 25.40 -6.57
CA LEU A 34 -9.88 24.48 -7.71
C LEU A 34 -10.17 25.22 -9.01
N GLY A 35 -9.50 24.85 -10.11
CA GLY A 35 -9.56 25.58 -11.37
C GLY A 35 -8.89 26.95 -11.30
N CYS A 36 -7.97 27.14 -10.35
CA CYS A 36 -7.32 28.41 -10.08
C CYS A 36 -5.81 28.30 -10.30
N GLU A 37 -5.24 29.17 -11.13
CA GLU A 37 -3.80 29.23 -11.37
C GLU A 37 -3.17 30.37 -10.56
N MET A 38 -1.96 30.16 -10.03
CA MET A 38 -1.20 31.22 -9.37
C MET A 38 -0.48 32.05 -10.44
N ILE A 39 -0.76 33.36 -10.49
CA ILE A 39 -0.17 34.27 -11.48
C ILE A 39 0.95 35.15 -10.91
N LYS A 40 0.88 35.55 -9.63
CA LYS A 40 1.93 36.37 -9.00
C LYS A 40 1.99 36.14 -7.49
N ILE A 41 3.19 36.22 -6.92
CA ILE A 41 3.40 36.44 -5.48
C ILE A 41 3.55 37.94 -5.26
N LEU A 42 2.79 38.50 -4.31
CA LEU A 42 2.77 39.91 -3.95
C LEU A 42 3.37 40.06 -2.55
N ASP A 43 4.38 40.91 -2.39
CA ASP A 43 4.90 41.28 -1.08
C ASP A 43 4.08 42.42 -0.45
N ASN A 44 4.46 42.82 0.77
CA ASN A 44 3.77 43.87 1.52
C ASN A 44 3.93 45.29 0.93
N GLN A 45 4.86 45.53 -0.01
CA GLN A 45 4.96 46.81 -0.74
C GLN A 45 4.02 46.80 -1.95
N ASP A 46 4.08 45.74 -2.76
CA ASP A 46 3.19 45.46 -3.91
C ASP A 46 1.71 45.67 -3.58
N LEU A 47 1.28 45.22 -2.39
CA LEU A 47 -0.11 45.27 -1.94
C LEU A 47 -0.57 46.65 -1.46
N VAL A 48 0.36 47.49 -0.99
CA VAL A 48 0.08 48.85 -0.52
C VAL A 48 -0.02 49.82 -1.71
N GLU A 49 0.89 49.71 -2.68
CA GLU A 49 0.94 50.62 -3.83
C GLU A 49 -0.30 50.51 -4.74
N LYS A 50 -0.89 49.32 -4.88
CA LYS A 50 -2.09 49.11 -5.70
C LYS A 50 -3.41 49.55 -5.07
N GLY A 51 -3.43 49.86 -3.76
CA GLY A 51 -4.66 50.21 -3.04
C GLY A 51 -5.67 49.05 -2.86
N GLU A 52 -5.30 47.84 -3.28
CA GLU A 52 -6.12 46.62 -3.15
C GLU A 52 -6.20 46.15 -1.69
N LEU A 53 -5.17 46.42 -0.87
CA LEU A 53 -5.26 46.32 0.60
C LEU A 53 -5.94 47.56 1.21
N LYS A 54 -7.24 47.44 1.52
CA LYS A 54 -7.85 48.26 2.57
C LYS A 54 -7.37 47.78 3.95
N TYR A 55 -6.22 48.29 4.38
CA TYR A 55 -5.59 47.96 5.66
C TYR A 55 -6.50 48.30 6.85
N LYS A 56 -7.31 47.33 7.31
CA LYS A 56 -8.02 47.43 8.58
C LYS A 56 -7.01 47.28 9.72
N LYS A 57 -6.48 48.42 10.17
CA LYS A 57 -5.46 48.64 11.20
C LYS A 57 -5.86 48.17 12.63
N LYS A 58 -6.44 46.98 12.76
CA LYS A 58 -7.04 46.44 14.00
C LYS A 58 -6.71 44.98 14.34
N SER A 59 -6.02 44.24 13.48
CA SER A 59 -5.29 43.02 13.88
C SER A 59 -3.81 43.34 14.04
N THR A 60 -3.18 42.81 15.09
CA THR A 60 -1.75 42.99 15.42
C THR A 60 -0.82 42.10 14.60
N GLU A 61 -1.37 41.31 13.69
CA GLU A 61 -0.66 40.38 12.82
C GLU A 61 -0.93 40.78 11.38
N SER A 62 0.14 41.09 10.63
CA SER A 62 0.11 41.30 9.19
C SER A 62 0.61 40.03 8.53
N PRO A 63 -0.08 39.48 7.51
CA PRO A 63 0.41 38.33 6.79
C PRO A 63 1.76 38.63 6.13
N GLY A 64 2.65 37.64 6.10
CA GLY A 64 3.98 37.82 5.50
C GLY A 64 3.94 38.16 4.01
N VAL A 65 3.02 37.53 3.25
CA VAL A 65 2.93 37.58 1.79
C VAL A 65 1.45 37.46 1.35
N ALA A 66 1.12 37.87 0.12
CA ALA A 66 -0.13 37.45 -0.52
C ALA A 66 0.13 36.78 -1.88
N ILE A 67 -0.76 35.87 -2.25
CA ILE A 67 -0.75 35.17 -3.53
C ILE A 67 -1.87 35.73 -4.39
N GLN A 68 -1.56 36.19 -5.60
CA GLN A 68 -2.54 36.51 -6.63
C GLN A 68 -2.79 35.27 -7.49
N SER A 69 -4.05 34.85 -7.56
CA SER A 69 -4.52 33.71 -8.35
C SER A 69 -5.65 34.14 -9.29
N ILE A 70 -5.78 33.48 -10.42
CA ILE A 70 -6.87 33.68 -11.39
C ILE A 70 -7.71 32.41 -11.48
N ASN A 71 -9.03 32.54 -11.47
CA ASN A 71 -9.95 31.44 -11.74
C ASN A 71 -10.11 31.27 -13.27
N LEU A 72 -9.67 30.14 -13.79
CA LEU A 72 -9.58 29.85 -15.22
C LEU A 72 -10.95 29.72 -15.93
N ASN A 73 -12.06 29.76 -15.19
CA ASN A 73 -13.42 29.64 -15.75
C ASN A 73 -14.11 31.00 -15.94
N ASN A 74 -13.66 32.06 -15.27
CA ASN A 74 -14.34 33.38 -15.26
C ASN A 74 -13.38 34.57 -15.14
N ASP A 75 -12.06 34.33 -15.26
CA ASP A 75 -10.97 35.30 -15.13
C ASP A 75 -10.98 36.11 -13.80
N GLU A 76 -11.67 35.61 -12.78
CA GLU A 76 -11.81 36.26 -11.48
C GLU A 76 -10.49 36.18 -10.71
N ILE A 77 -9.91 37.35 -10.41
CA ILE A 77 -8.69 37.47 -9.61
C ILE A 77 -9.00 37.33 -8.13
N LYS A 78 -8.28 36.46 -7.43
CA LYS A 78 -8.37 36.22 -5.98
C LYS A 78 -7.02 36.40 -5.31
N HIS A 79 -7.02 37.19 -4.24
CA HIS A 79 -5.86 37.45 -3.38
C HIS A 79 -5.98 36.56 -2.13
N ILE A 80 -5.02 35.68 -1.93
CA ILE A 80 -4.97 34.72 -0.82
C ILE A 80 -3.78 35.11 0.07
N PHE A 81 -4.04 35.52 1.30
CA PHE A 81 -3.01 35.93 2.25
C PHE A 81 -2.37 34.72 2.93
N ALA A 82 -1.05 34.70 3.06
CA ALA A 82 -0.31 33.60 3.66
C ALA A 82 1.05 34.02 4.24
N ASP A 83 1.44 33.42 5.35
CA ASP A 83 2.77 33.63 5.96
C ASP A 83 3.85 32.75 5.33
N PHE A 84 3.44 31.66 4.67
CA PHE A 84 4.33 30.71 4.01
C PHE A 84 3.66 30.11 2.77
N ILE A 85 4.47 29.85 1.73
CA ILE A 85 4.03 29.32 0.44
C ILE A 85 4.75 28.00 0.18
N ILE A 86 3.99 26.93 -0.08
CA ILE A 86 4.52 25.62 -0.45
C ILE A 86 4.20 25.37 -1.92
N PHE A 87 5.23 25.18 -2.74
CA PHE A 87 5.09 24.71 -4.11
C PHE A 87 5.09 23.18 -4.16
N ALA A 88 4.02 22.61 -4.69
CA ALA A 88 3.83 21.17 -4.86
C ALA A 88 3.37 20.84 -6.29
N SER A 89 3.96 21.51 -7.29
CA SER A 89 3.61 21.42 -8.71
C SER A 89 4.16 20.18 -9.44
N GLY A 90 4.88 19.31 -8.74
CA GLY A 90 5.53 18.11 -9.28
C GLY A 90 7.05 18.18 -9.17
N VAL A 91 7.73 17.19 -9.76
CA VAL A 91 9.20 17.09 -9.82
C VAL A 91 9.64 16.85 -11.27
N ILE A 92 10.86 17.27 -11.59
CA ILE A 92 11.51 17.07 -12.89
C ILE A 92 12.79 16.28 -12.64
N SER A 93 13.07 15.29 -13.49
CA SER A 93 14.27 14.46 -13.37
C SER A 93 15.54 15.28 -13.65
N GLU A 94 16.49 15.26 -12.70
CA GLU A 94 17.76 15.96 -12.85
C GLU A 94 18.63 15.26 -13.91
N THR A 95 19.01 16.01 -14.96
CA THR A 95 19.65 15.49 -16.18
C THR A 95 20.89 16.28 -16.61
N THR A 96 21.29 17.33 -15.87
CA THR A 96 22.36 18.26 -16.27
C THR A 96 23.70 17.56 -16.45
N LEU A 97 24.06 16.65 -15.54
CA LEU A 97 25.31 15.87 -15.64
C LEU A 97 25.29 14.89 -16.82
N ALA A 98 24.17 14.23 -17.08
CA ALA A 98 24.04 13.33 -18.22
C ALA A 98 24.16 14.10 -19.55
N LYS A 99 23.53 15.28 -19.64
CA LYS A 99 23.61 16.18 -20.80
C LYS A 99 25.04 16.70 -21.03
N SER A 100 25.78 17.10 -20.00
CA SER A 100 27.18 17.53 -20.16
C SER A 100 28.11 16.38 -20.58
N CYS A 101 27.83 15.16 -20.14
CA CYS A 101 28.47 13.92 -20.61
C CYS A 101 28.00 13.45 -22.00
N LYS A 102 27.11 14.19 -22.69
CA LYS A 102 26.52 13.83 -24.00
C LYS A 102 25.74 12.49 -24.00
N LEU A 103 25.21 12.09 -22.85
CA LEU A 103 24.33 10.93 -22.76
C LEU A 103 22.93 11.26 -23.31
N GLU A 104 22.24 10.24 -23.81
CA GLU A 104 20.87 10.38 -24.29
C GLU A 104 19.93 10.78 -23.13
N THR A 105 19.19 11.88 -23.31
CA THR A 105 18.27 12.41 -22.31
C THR A 105 17.03 12.99 -22.97
N ASN A 106 15.89 12.90 -22.28
CA ASN A 106 14.62 13.49 -22.68
C ASN A 106 13.93 14.10 -21.45
N ARG A 107 12.91 13.45 -20.89
CA ARG A 107 12.31 13.79 -19.60
C ARG A 107 13.13 13.26 -18.44
N GLY A 108 13.91 12.19 -18.67
CA GLY A 108 14.97 11.68 -17.80
C GLY A 108 16.22 11.27 -18.59
N ILE A 109 17.15 10.60 -17.93
CA ILE A 109 18.31 9.91 -18.54
C ILE A 109 17.79 8.63 -19.21
N VAL A 110 17.93 8.52 -20.52
CA VAL A 110 17.39 7.37 -21.27
C VAL A 110 18.20 6.12 -20.94
N VAL A 111 17.50 5.05 -20.55
CA VAL A 111 18.14 3.77 -20.19
C VAL A 111 17.49 2.55 -20.84
N ASN A 112 18.31 1.52 -21.08
CA ASN A 112 17.85 0.19 -21.51
C ASN A 112 17.35 -0.66 -20.31
N ASP A 113 16.99 -1.92 -20.55
CA ASP A 113 16.53 -2.85 -19.52
C ASP A 113 17.62 -3.30 -18.53
N LEU A 114 18.90 -3.07 -18.83
CA LEU A 114 20.02 -3.25 -17.90
C LEU A 114 20.35 -1.96 -17.13
N MET A 115 19.50 -0.93 -17.23
CA MET A 115 19.72 0.41 -16.65
C MET A 115 20.99 1.12 -17.16
N GLN A 116 21.55 0.66 -18.29
CA GLN A 116 22.65 1.33 -18.99
C GLN A 116 22.11 2.54 -19.75
N THR A 117 22.89 3.60 -19.76
CA THR A 117 22.67 4.79 -20.59
C THR A 117 23.15 4.53 -22.03
N SER A 118 23.20 5.58 -22.85
CA SER A 118 23.81 5.52 -24.20
C SER A 118 25.31 5.22 -24.18
N ASP A 119 26.01 5.39 -23.05
CA ASP A 119 27.34 4.80 -22.82
C ASP A 119 27.16 3.47 -22.05
N PRO A 120 27.62 2.32 -22.58
CA PRO A 120 27.43 1.01 -21.97
C PRO A 120 28.14 0.84 -20.61
N ASN A 121 29.10 1.72 -20.28
CA ASN A 121 29.83 1.71 -19.01
C ASN A 121 29.17 2.61 -17.95
N ILE A 122 28.18 3.43 -18.33
CA ILE A 122 27.49 4.36 -17.45
C ILE A 122 26.05 3.89 -17.25
N TYR A 123 25.66 3.76 -15.98
CA TYR A 123 24.34 3.31 -15.55
C TYR A 123 23.63 4.46 -14.83
N ALA A 124 22.29 4.47 -14.90
CA ALA A 124 21.46 5.42 -14.15
C ALA A 124 20.29 4.69 -13.48
N CYS A 125 19.85 5.17 -12.32
CA CYS A 125 18.76 4.55 -11.56
C CYS A 125 17.96 5.57 -10.73
N GLY A 126 16.71 5.24 -10.44
CA GLY A 126 15.77 6.06 -9.67
C GLY A 126 15.19 7.23 -10.44
N ASP A 127 14.82 8.28 -9.72
CA ASP A 127 14.03 9.42 -10.21
C ASP A 127 14.61 10.12 -11.45
N CYS A 128 15.92 9.98 -11.71
CA CYS A 128 16.55 10.55 -12.89
C CYS A 128 16.28 9.79 -14.20
N VAL A 129 15.81 8.53 -14.18
CA VAL A 129 15.75 7.68 -15.38
C VAL A 129 14.48 7.82 -16.20
N GLU A 130 14.63 7.61 -17.51
CA GLU A 130 13.57 7.38 -18.47
C GLU A 130 13.74 6.01 -19.12
N PHE A 131 12.87 5.06 -18.77
CA PHE A 131 12.86 3.71 -19.32
C PHE A 131 11.68 3.55 -20.30
N ARG A 132 11.97 3.29 -21.57
CA ARG A 132 10.96 3.13 -22.65
C ARG A 132 9.92 4.26 -22.65
N ALA A 133 10.41 5.49 -22.67
CA ALA A 133 9.64 6.74 -22.59
C ALA A 133 8.80 6.94 -21.32
N TYR A 134 8.96 6.13 -20.27
CA TYR A 134 8.34 6.32 -18.95
C TYR A 134 9.36 6.83 -17.91
N VAL A 135 8.91 7.80 -17.12
CA VAL A 135 9.57 8.28 -15.90
C VAL A 135 8.65 7.98 -14.73
N ASP A 136 9.19 7.48 -13.62
CA ASP A 136 8.43 7.21 -12.38
C ASP A 136 9.24 7.62 -11.15
N HIS A 137 8.77 8.66 -10.46
CA HIS A 137 9.37 9.18 -9.22
C HIS A 137 8.86 8.44 -7.97
N SER A 138 8.69 7.12 -8.08
CA SER A 138 8.22 6.28 -6.98
C SER A 138 9.40 5.64 -6.24
N TRP A 139 9.27 5.51 -4.91
CA TRP A 139 10.24 4.78 -4.09
C TRP A 139 10.53 3.38 -4.62
N ASN A 140 9.49 2.69 -5.10
CA ASN A 140 9.61 1.37 -5.70
C ASN A 140 10.43 1.39 -7.00
N ASN A 141 10.29 2.42 -7.84
CA ASN A 141 11.16 2.62 -8.99
C ASN A 141 12.63 2.81 -8.57
N ALA A 142 12.91 3.68 -7.59
CA ALA A 142 14.26 3.89 -7.07
C ALA A 142 14.91 2.61 -6.54
N VAL A 143 14.21 1.82 -5.73
CA VAL A 143 14.72 0.55 -5.20
C VAL A 143 14.94 -0.49 -6.30
N THR A 144 14.01 -0.63 -7.24
CA THR A 144 14.10 -1.67 -8.29
C THR A 144 15.16 -1.35 -9.33
N THR A 145 15.15 -0.14 -9.90
CA THR A 145 16.14 0.30 -10.89
C THR A 145 17.55 0.35 -10.29
N GLY A 146 17.70 0.75 -9.02
CA GLY A 146 19.00 0.74 -8.33
C GLY A 146 19.58 -0.67 -8.17
N LYS A 147 18.75 -1.66 -7.85
CA LYS A 147 19.14 -3.08 -7.80
C LYS A 147 19.52 -3.60 -9.20
N CYS A 148 18.72 -3.29 -10.22
CA CYS A 148 19.00 -3.70 -11.61
C CYS A 148 20.32 -3.11 -12.12
N ALA A 149 20.55 -1.80 -11.96
CA ALA A 149 21.81 -1.14 -12.32
C ALA A 149 23.03 -1.75 -11.61
N GLY A 150 22.92 -2.00 -10.30
CA GLY A 150 23.98 -2.64 -9.52
C GLY A 150 24.32 -4.04 -10.04
N LEU A 151 23.30 -4.88 -10.25
CA LEU A 151 23.47 -6.25 -10.78
C LEU A 151 24.02 -6.25 -12.22
N ALA A 152 23.53 -5.35 -13.07
CA ALA A 152 23.98 -5.24 -14.45
C ALA A 152 25.44 -4.77 -14.55
N SER A 153 25.88 -3.86 -13.67
CA SER A 153 27.28 -3.37 -13.63
C SER A 153 28.32 -4.46 -13.31
N ILE A 154 27.90 -5.55 -12.67
CA ILE A 154 28.74 -6.73 -12.37
C ILE A 154 28.48 -7.91 -13.33
N GLY A 155 27.70 -7.72 -14.40
CA GLY A 155 27.37 -8.76 -15.37
C GLY A 155 26.44 -9.86 -14.85
N ALA A 156 25.70 -9.63 -13.77
CA ALA A 156 24.77 -10.61 -13.23
C ALA A 156 23.52 -10.72 -14.12
N LYS A 157 23.11 -11.96 -14.45
CA LYS A 157 21.97 -12.26 -15.32
C LYS A 157 20.62 -11.76 -14.78
N ASP A 158 20.53 -11.52 -13.48
CA ASP A 158 19.33 -11.00 -12.80
C ASP A 158 19.21 -9.46 -12.88
N GLY A 159 20.12 -8.77 -13.56
CA GLY A 159 20.11 -7.30 -13.70
C GLY A 159 19.04 -6.71 -14.64
N ILE A 160 18.21 -7.55 -15.27
CA ILE A 160 17.19 -7.10 -16.22
C ILE A 160 15.98 -6.50 -15.49
N TYR A 161 15.77 -5.21 -15.68
CA TYR A 161 14.61 -4.47 -15.20
C TYR A 161 13.35 -4.82 -16.02
N VAL A 162 12.33 -5.29 -15.33
CA VAL A 162 10.98 -5.46 -15.87
C VAL A 162 10.06 -4.44 -15.21
N ARG A 163 9.49 -3.53 -16.01
CA ARG A 163 8.52 -2.53 -15.55
C ARG A 163 7.24 -3.21 -15.06
N ASN A 164 7.10 -3.33 -13.75
CA ASN A 164 5.85 -3.74 -13.12
C ASN A 164 4.84 -2.57 -13.09
N VAL A 165 3.56 -2.91 -13.05
CA VAL A 165 2.49 -1.94 -12.82
C VAL A 165 2.43 -1.65 -11.33
N LEU A 166 3.25 -0.68 -10.91
CA LEU A 166 3.49 -0.40 -9.49
C LEU A 166 2.28 0.30 -8.84
N PRO A 167 1.89 -0.10 -7.63
CA PRO A 167 0.86 0.57 -6.86
C PRO A 167 1.32 1.97 -6.42
N TYR A 168 0.40 2.94 -6.51
CA TYR A 168 0.52 4.24 -5.89
C TYR A 168 -0.28 4.22 -4.58
N SER A 169 0.40 4.40 -3.45
CA SER A 169 -0.26 4.54 -2.14
C SER A 169 0.21 5.80 -1.42
N ILE A 170 -0.75 6.55 -0.89
CA ILE A 170 -0.52 7.70 -0.02
C ILE A 170 -1.37 7.54 1.24
N ILE A 171 -0.77 7.81 2.39
CA ILE A 171 -1.51 8.02 3.64
C ILE A 171 -1.71 9.54 3.79
N ALA A 172 -2.94 10.01 3.65
CA ALA A 172 -3.26 11.43 3.77
C ALA A 172 -4.56 11.64 4.56
N PHE A 173 -4.57 12.63 5.44
CA PHE A 173 -5.75 13.08 6.20
C PHE A 173 -6.46 11.99 7.03
N GLY A 174 -5.77 10.90 7.36
CA GLY A 174 -6.31 9.74 8.10
C GLY A 174 -6.98 8.68 7.21
N LEU A 175 -6.78 8.75 5.89
CA LEU A 175 -7.11 7.70 4.93
C LEU A 175 -5.85 7.13 4.29
N LYS A 176 -5.93 5.86 3.89
CA LYS A 176 -5.07 5.27 2.86
C LYS A 176 -5.76 5.48 1.51
N ILE A 177 -5.13 6.27 0.66
CA ILE A 177 -5.51 6.49 -0.74
C ILE A 177 -4.62 5.57 -1.56
N PHE A 178 -5.23 4.70 -2.34
CA PHE A 178 -4.55 3.69 -3.13
C PHE A 178 -5.10 3.69 -4.55
N CYS A 179 -4.19 3.67 -5.52
CA CYS A 179 -4.48 3.58 -6.93
C CYS A 179 -3.45 2.61 -7.54
N THR A 180 -3.91 1.65 -8.33
CA THR A 180 -3.03 0.74 -9.06
C THR A 180 -3.65 0.37 -10.39
N GLY A 181 -2.83 -0.05 -11.35
CA GLY A 181 -3.33 -0.48 -12.64
C GLY A 181 -3.71 0.65 -13.60
N GLN A 182 -4.49 0.29 -14.61
CA GLN A 182 -5.10 1.23 -15.54
C GLN A 182 -6.45 1.72 -14.98
N ILE A 183 -6.59 3.04 -14.81
CA ILE A 183 -7.78 3.67 -14.19
C ILE A 183 -8.36 4.84 -15.00
N SER A 184 -7.75 5.15 -16.15
CA SER A 184 -7.96 6.39 -16.91
C SER A 184 -8.12 6.17 -18.41
N ASP A 185 -8.36 4.92 -18.84
CA ASP A 185 -8.75 4.58 -20.20
C ASP A 185 -10.28 4.43 -20.23
N GLU A 186 -10.94 5.20 -21.08
CA GLU A 186 -12.42 5.28 -21.16
C GLU A 186 -13.07 3.99 -21.69
N ARG A 187 -12.27 3.10 -22.29
CA ARG A 187 -12.74 1.79 -22.79
C ARG A 187 -12.95 0.76 -21.68
N LEU A 188 -12.42 1.02 -20.47
CA LEU A 188 -12.47 0.08 -19.36
C LEU A 188 -13.86 0.01 -18.72
N GLU A 189 -14.39 -1.20 -18.58
CA GLU A 189 -15.55 -1.44 -17.73
C GLU A 189 -15.18 -1.14 -16.28
N SER A 190 -16.07 -0.55 -15.49
CA SER A 190 -15.77 -0.31 -14.07
C SER A 190 -16.97 -0.44 -13.16
N ILE A 191 -16.71 -0.93 -11.93
CA ILE A 191 -17.72 -1.08 -10.89
C ILE A 191 -17.28 -0.37 -9.61
N ILE A 192 -18.23 0.21 -8.89
CA ILE A 192 -18.01 0.80 -7.57
C ILE A 192 -18.59 -0.14 -6.52
N VAL A 193 -17.74 -0.66 -5.64
CA VAL A 193 -18.17 -1.51 -4.53
C VAL A 193 -18.66 -0.61 -3.40
N LYS A 194 -19.98 -0.62 -3.16
CA LYS A 194 -20.63 0.08 -2.05
C LYS A 194 -21.07 -0.93 -1.01
N THR A 195 -20.77 -0.68 0.26
CA THR A 195 -21.39 -1.42 1.38
C THR A 195 -22.24 -0.49 2.22
N LYS A 196 -23.18 -1.04 2.99
CA LYS A 196 -24.12 -0.25 3.82
C LYS A 196 -23.46 0.41 5.04
N LEU A 197 -22.23 0.01 5.39
CA LEU A 197 -21.59 0.34 6.67
C LEU A 197 -20.15 0.85 6.55
N SER A 198 -19.41 0.48 5.48
CA SER A 198 -18.06 1.02 5.23
C SER A 198 -18.15 2.44 4.67
N LYS A 199 -17.45 3.40 5.30
CA LYS A 199 -17.16 4.73 4.72
C LYS A 199 -16.03 4.69 3.68
N GLU A 200 -15.67 3.50 3.23
CA GLU A 200 -14.63 3.24 2.25
C GLU A 200 -15.20 3.33 0.83
N TYR A 201 -14.34 3.72 -0.10
CA TYR A 201 -14.65 3.76 -1.53
C TYR A 201 -13.73 2.79 -2.25
N VAL A 202 -14.30 1.87 -3.02
CA VAL A 202 -13.56 0.96 -3.89
C VAL A 202 -14.13 1.04 -5.29
N ARG A 203 -13.30 1.32 -6.28
CA ARG A 203 -13.64 1.22 -7.71
C ARG A 203 -12.66 0.27 -8.38
N LEU A 204 -13.19 -0.61 -9.22
CA LEU A 204 -12.44 -1.62 -9.95
C LEU A 204 -12.61 -1.37 -11.44
N PHE A 205 -11.55 -1.58 -12.21
CA PHE A 205 -11.48 -1.37 -13.65
C PHE A 205 -11.08 -2.66 -14.34
N PHE A 206 -11.83 -3.01 -15.38
CA PHE A 206 -11.68 -4.25 -16.14
C PHE A 206 -11.46 -3.95 -17.62
N ASP A 207 -10.58 -4.72 -18.24
CA ASP A 207 -10.34 -4.72 -19.69
C ASP A 207 -10.80 -6.06 -20.28
N VAL A 208 -11.26 -6.06 -21.53
CA VAL A 208 -11.72 -7.27 -22.21
C VAL A 208 -10.56 -7.83 -23.03
N GLU A 209 -10.01 -8.97 -22.59
CA GLU A 209 -8.98 -9.65 -23.38
C GLU A 209 -9.55 -10.23 -24.69
N ASN A 210 -8.68 -10.56 -25.64
CA ASN A 210 -9.03 -11.24 -26.90
C ASN A 210 -9.80 -12.57 -26.72
N SER A 211 -9.79 -13.13 -25.50
CA SER A 211 -10.58 -14.30 -25.08
C SER A 211 -12.08 -14.00 -24.87
N GLY A 212 -12.45 -12.72 -24.78
CA GLY A 212 -13.78 -12.26 -24.40
C GLY A 212 -14.04 -12.18 -22.88
N GLU A 213 -13.05 -12.48 -22.03
CA GLU A 213 -13.20 -12.35 -20.57
C GLU A 213 -12.73 -10.96 -20.07
N SER A 214 -13.59 -10.28 -19.29
CA SER A 214 -13.21 -9.07 -18.55
C SER A 214 -12.29 -9.40 -17.37
N ILE A 215 -11.06 -8.91 -17.40
CA ILE A 215 -10.01 -9.11 -16.37
C ILE A 215 -9.73 -7.84 -15.57
N LEU A 216 -9.40 -7.98 -14.29
CA LEU A 216 -9.10 -6.82 -13.43
C LEU A 216 -7.75 -6.19 -13.79
N VAL A 217 -7.78 -4.98 -14.37
CA VAL A 217 -6.57 -4.25 -14.79
C VAL A 217 -6.24 -3.04 -13.92
N GLY A 218 -7.15 -2.61 -13.05
CA GLY A 218 -6.90 -1.50 -12.12
C GLY A 218 -7.90 -1.37 -10.99
N ALA A 219 -7.52 -0.61 -9.97
CA ALA A 219 -8.34 -0.34 -8.80
C ALA A 219 -8.00 0.99 -8.12
N ILE A 220 -9.03 1.65 -7.59
CA ILE A 220 -8.95 2.78 -6.67
C ILE A 220 -9.54 2.33 -5.33
N TYR A 221 -8.85 2.61 -4.23
CA TYR A 221 -9.32 2.37 -2.87
C TYR A 221 -9.03 3.58 -1.97
N LEU A 222 -10.06 4.11 -1.31
CA LEU A 222 -9.94 5.10 -0.24
C LEU A 222 -10.56 4.51 1.02
N GLY A 223 -9.75 4.24 2.04
CA GLY A 223 -10.22 3.64 3.28
C GLY A 223 -9.15 3.54 4.36
N LYS A 224 -9.26 2.53 5.23
CA LYS A 224 -8.27 2.28 6.31
C LYS A 224 -7.72 0.86 6.31
N ASP A 225 -8.52 -0.12 5.86
CA ASP A 225 -8.11 -1.52 5.80
C ASP A 225 -7.04 -1.77 4.72
N THR A 226 -5.82 -2.04 5.19
CA THR A 226 -4.66 -2.29 4.31
C THR A 226 -4.72 -3.68 3.66
N LYS A 227 -5.56 -4.59 4.17
CA LYS A 227 -5.73 -5.91 3.57
C LYS A 227 -6.45 -5.82 2.22
N ILE A 228 -7.38 -4.88 2.06
CA ILE A 228 -8.06 -4.63 0.78
C ILE A 228 -7.04 -4.23 -0.29
N ILE A 229 -6.09 -3.35 0.06
CA ILE A 229 -5.00 -2.93 -0.83
C ILE A 229 -4.20 -4.16 -1.32
N ILE A 230 -3.71 -4.98 -0.39
CA ILE A 230 -2.90 -6.17 -0.70
C ILE A 230 -3.67 -7.20 -1.53
N ASP A 231 -4.96 -7.41 -1.22
CA ASP A 231 -5.81 -8.35 -1.96
C ASP A 231 -6.09 -7.83 -3.39
N LEU A 232 -6.31 -6.51 -3.58
CA LEU A 232 -6.48 -5.90 -4.91
C LEU A 232 -5.20 -5.99 -5.77
N GLU A 233 -4.02 -5.72 -5.20
CA GLU A 233 -2.73 -5.92 -5.89
C GLU A 233 -2.58 -7.37 -6.38
N LYS A 234 -2.83 -8.34 -5.49
CA LYS A 234 -2.80 -9.77 -5.84
C LYS A 234 -3.78 -10.13 -6.95
N PHE A 235 -4.96 -9.51 -7.00
CA PHE A 235 -5.96 -9.82 -8.03
C PHE A 235 -5.57 -9.26 -9.40
N ILE A 236 -4.94 -8.08 -9.45
CA ILE A 236 -4.42 -7.48 -10.68
C ILE A 236 -3.20 -8.24 -11.19
N ILE A 237 -2.24 -8.55 -10.32
CA ILE A 237 -1.05 -9.36 -10.67
C ILE A 237 -1.47 -10.74 -11.19
N ALA A 238 -2.48 -11.37 -10.57
CA ALA A 238 -3.02 -12.65 -11.00
C ALA A 238 -4.06 -12.57 -12.15
N ARG A 239 -4.23 -11.39 -12.79
CA ARG A 239 -5.21 -11.13 -13.88
C ARG A 239 -6.60 -11.73 -13.61
N CYS A 240 -7.10 -11.58 -12.38
CA CYS A 240 -8.34 -12.22 -11.96
C CYS A 240 -9.55 -11.74 -12.79
N THR A 241 -10.33 -12.68 -13.30
CA THR A 241 -11.54 -12.36 -14.08
C THR A 241 -12.60 -11.65 -13.21
N TYR A 242 -13.55 -10.98 -13.84
CA TYR A 242 -14.68 -10.32 -13.18
C TYR A 242 -15.38 -11.22 -12.13
N SER A 243 -15.71 -12.46 -12.50
CA SER A 243 -16.36 -13.43 -11.61
C SER A 243 -15.48 -13.82 -10.41
N GLN A 244 -14.18 -14.03 -10.63
CA GLN A 244 -13.23 -14.37 -9.57
C GLN A 244 -13.05 -13.21 -8.59
N THR A 245 -12.90 -11.99 -9.12
CA THR A 245 -12.74 -10.74 -8.37
C THR A 245 -13.95 -10.48 -7.48
N LEU A 246 -15.17 -10.54 -8.04
CA LEU A 246 -16.40 -10.39 -7.27
C LEU A 246 -16.53 -11.43 -6.14
N LYS A 247 -16.32 -12.71 -6.43
CA LYS A 247 -16.42 -13.78 -5.42
C LYS A 247 -15.49 -13.54 -4.23
N ARG A 248 -14.26 -13.06 -4.48
CA ARG A 248 -13.28 -12.76 -3.43
C ARG A 248 -13.66 -11.52 -2.61
N ILE A 249 -14.09 -10.44 -3.27
CA ILE A 249 -14.50 -9.18 -2.61
C ILE A 249 -15.80 -9.36 -1.80
N VAL A 250 -16.79 -10.08 -2.33
CA VAL A 250 -18.03 -10.39 -1.59
C VAL A 250 -17.73 -11.22 -0.35
N LYS A 251 -16.88 -12.25 -0.46
CA LYS A 251 -16.43 -13.06 0.70
C LYS A 251 -15.71 -12.20 1.76
N PHE A 252 -14.94 -11.21 1.33
CA PHE A 252 -14.27 -10.26 2.23
C PHE A 252 -15.28 -9.45 3.05
N TYR A 253 -16.22 -8.76 2.39
CA TYR A 253 -17.19 -7.91 3.08
C TYR A 253 -18.26 -8.68 3.86
N HIS A 254 -18.62 -9.90 3.45
CA HIS A 254 -19.49 -10.79 4.25
C HIS A 254 -18.84 -11.18 5.59
N ASN A 255 -17.54 -11.49 5.58
CA ASN A 255 -16.81 -11.87 6.80
C ASN A 255 -16.69 -10.73 7.82
N GLN A 256 -16.98 -9.47 7.43
CA GLN A 256 -17.06 -8.33 8.35
C GLN A 256 -18.49 -8.04 8.87
N ARG A 257 -19.50 -8.91 8.59
CA ARG A 257 -20.93 -8.71 8.92
C ARG A 257 -21.57 -7.45 8.26
N LEU A 258 -21.04 -6.92 7.16
CA LEU A 258 -21.47 -5.61 6.63
C LEU A 258 -22.59 -5.63 5.58
N ILE A 259 -23.20 -6.79 5.29
CA ILE A 259 -24.27 -6.92 4.30
C ILE A 259 -25.39 -7.83 4.81
N ASN A 260 -26.57 -7.24 5.02
CA ASN A 260 -27.85 -7.96 4.98
C ASN A 260 -28.45 -7.76 3.58
N LEU A 261 -28.56 -8.86 2.82
CA LEU A 261 -29.26 -8.96 1.55
C LEU A 261 -30.53 -9.78 1.79
N ASN A 262 -31.69 -9.14 1.65
CA ASN A 262 -32.97 -9.84 1.59
C ASN A 262 -33.06 -10.53 0.22
N ALA A 263 -33.07 -11.85 0.21
CA ALA A 263 -33.47 -12.65 -0.93
C ALA A 263 -34.46 -13.72 -0.45
N SER A 264 -35.59 -13.84 -1.13
CA SER A 264 -36.73 -14.65 -0.69
C SER A 264 -36.62 -16.12 -1.10
N THR A 265 -37.04 -16.98 -0.16
CA THR A 265 -37.61 -18.34 -0.31
C THR A 265 -36.77 -19.50 -0.88
N GLN A 266 -36.51 -20.47 0.04
CA GLN A 266 -36.49 -21.94 -0.13
C GLN A 266 -35.39 -22.55 -1.05
N SER A 267 -34.63 -23.60 -0.69
CA SER A 267 -34.61 -24.53 0.48
C SER A 267 -33.19 -25.22 0.54
N ILE A 268 -32.80 -26.20 1.38
CA ILE A 268 -33.50 -27.06 2.36
C ILE A 268 -32.54 -27.58 3.49
N LYS A 269 -33.10 -27.89 4.68
CA LYS A 269 -32.67 -28.80 5.77
C LYS A 269 -31.19 -28.96 6.25
N THR A 270 -30.98 -28.47 7.49
CA THR A 270 -30.32 -29.13 8.68
C THR A 270 -28.80 -29.38 8.68
N VAL A 271 -28.05 -29.18 9.79
CA VAL A 271 -28.28 -29.70 11.18
C VAL A 271 -27.85 -28.73 12.32
N SER A 272 -28.72 -28.64 13.34
CA SER A 272 -28.51 -28.36 14.79
C SER A 272 -27.75 -27.12 15.30
N SER A 273 -27.89 -26.85 16.60
CA SER A 273 -27.76 -25.52 17.21
C SER A 273 -27.41 -25.51 18.71
N LYS A 274 -26.70 -24.45 19.12
CA LYS A 274 -26.63 -23.79 20.46
C LYS A 274 -25.77 -24.37 21.62
N GLN A 275 -24.93 -23.43 22.11
CA GLN A 275 -24.62 -23.02 23.50
C GLN A 275 -23.76 -23.87 24.47
N PHE A 276 -22.63 -23.23 24.86
CA PHE A 276 -21.95 -23.16 26.17
C PHE A 276 -22.33 -24.12 27.32
N LEU A 277 -21.29 -24.70 27.93
CA LEU A 277 -21.04 -24.58 29.38
C LEU A 277 -19.56 -24.90 29.74
N LEU A 278 -19.18 -24.60 30.99
CA LEU A 278 -17.81 -24.54 31.51
C LEU A 278 -17.31 -25.86 32.12
N THR A 279 -15.99 -26.02 32.17
CA THR A 279 -15.27 -26.73 33.24
C THR A 279 -13.96 -26.01 33.55
N ASP A 280 -13.66 -25.83 34.82
CA ASP A 280 -12.50 -25.11 35.32
C ASP A 280 -11.18 -25.89 35.12
N ASN A 281 -10.09 -25.18 34.84
CA ASN A 281 -9.01 -24.98 35.82
C ASN A 281 -7.78 -24.24 35.25
N GLU A 282 -7.12 -23.56 36.20
CA GLU A 282 -5.72 -23.11 36.22
C GLU A 282 -5.27 -21.92 35.34
N GLU A 283 -4.52 -21.05 36.01
CA GLU A 283 -3.96 -19.81 35.51
C GLU A 283 -2.59 -20.06 34.85
N GLU A 284 -2.48 -19.90 33.53
CA GLU A 284 -1.17 -19.71 32.89
C GLU A 284 -1.04 -18.33 32.25
N SER A 285 -0.13 -17.55 32.81
CA SER A 285 0.44 -16.39 32.15
C SER A 285 1.34 -16.86 31.00
N ILE A 286 0.82 -16.81 29.77
CA ILE A 286 1.57 -17.26 28.58
C ILE A 286 2.77 -16.32 28.36
N LEU A 287 3.92 -16.76 28.83
CA LEU A 287 5.21 -16.20 28.45
C LEU A 287 5.40 -16.44 26.94
N ILE A 288 5.71 -15.39 26.18
CA ILE A 288 6.05 -15.50 24.75
C ILE A 288 7.58 -15.34 24.66
N PRO A 289 8.35 -16.44 24.74
CA PRO A 289 9.80 -16.36 24.94
C PRO A 289 10.59 -15.87 23.72
N ASN A 290 10.04 -16.01 22.52
CA ASN A 290 10.74 -15.74 21.26
C ASN A 290 9.76 -15.45 20.10
N VAL A 291 10.29 -15.04 18.95
CA VAL A 291 9.48 -14.75 17.76
C VAL A 291 8.71 -15.98 17.31
N ARG A 292 9.34 -17.16 17.32
CA ARG A 292 8.70 -18.41 16.87
C ARG A 292 7.42 -18.76 17.66
N ALA A 293 7.43 -18.57 18.98
CA ALA A 293 6.26 -18.73 19.84
C ALA A 293 5.17 -17.68 19.58
N LEU A 294 5.55 -16.46 19.16
CA LEU A 294 4.60 -15.42 18.77
C LEU A 294 3.93 -15.71 17.42
N LEU A 295 4.67 -16.28 16.45
CA LEU A 295 4.22 -16.53 15.08
C LEU A 295 3.46 -17.87 14.89
N SER A 296 3.61 -18.81 15.82
CA SER A 296 2.77 -20.01 15.89
C SER A 296 1.33 -19.66 16.31
N ILE A 297 1.16 -18.68 17.20
CA ILE A 297 -0.14 -18.19 17.67
C ILE A 297 -0.74 -17.23 16.62
N GLN A 298 -1.91 -17.57 16.08
CA GLN A 298 -2.56 -16.78 15.02
C GLN A 298 -2.81 -15.31 15.40
N SER A 299 -3.20 -15.04 16.65
CA SER A 299 -3.40 -13.66 17.14
C SER A 299 -2.09 -12.92 17.37
N GLY A 300 -1.01 -13.63 17.72
CA GLY A 300 0.35 -13.13 17.85
C GLY A 300 0.92 -12.72 16.49
N TYR A 301 0.86 -13.62 15.51
CA TYR A 301 1.19 -13.35 14.10
C TYR A 301 0.48 -12.10 13.57
N ILE A 302 -0.85 -11.99 13.74
CA ILE A 302 -1.63 -10.84 13.26
C ILE A 302 -1.13 -9.53 13.90
N LYS A 303 -0.94 -9.50 15.23
CA LYS A 303 -0.54 -8.28 15.95
C LYS A 303 0.92 -7.88 15.68
N PHE A 304 1.83 -8.84 15.59
CA PHE A 304 3.23 -8.54 15.26
C PHE A 304 3.39 -8.12 13.81
N ARG A 305 2.67 -8.74 12.87
CA ARG A 305 2.60 -8.28 11.48
C ARG A 305 2.02 -6.87 11.37
N SER A 306 0.99 -6.53 12.15
CA SER A 306 0.46 -5.15 12.20
C SER A 306 1.47 -4.13 12.70
N TYR A 307 2.27 -4.49 13.71
CA TYR A 307 3.37 -3.65 14.18
C TYR A 307 4.46 -3.47 13.12
N LEU A 308 4.89 -4.55 12.46
CA LEU A 308 5.93 -4.52 11.42
C LEU A 308 5.50 -3.75 10.15
N MET A 309 4.19 -3.64 9.89
CA MET A 309 3.64 -2.78 8.82
C MET A 309 3.80 -1.28 9.11
N GLU A 310 3.96 -0.85 10.38
CA GLU A 310 4.25 0.56 10.69
C GLU A 310 5.71 0.92 10.37
N SER A 311 6.62 -0.06 10.44
CA SER A 311 8.03 0.05 10.08
C SER A 311 8.38 -0.46 8.68
N TYR A 312 7.39 -0.74 7.82
CA TYR A 312 7.56 -1.26 6.45
C TYR A 312 8.50 -2.47 6.38
N SER A 313 8.24 -3.47 7.23
CA SER A 313 9.13 -4.62 7.48
C SER A 313 8.37 -5.96 7.63
N GLU A 314 7.11 -6.00 7.22
CA GLU A 314 6.25 -7.17 7.39
C GLU A 314 6.56 -8.34 6.46
N GLU A 315 7.36 -8.13 5.40
CA GLU A 315 7.82 -9.18 4.49
C GLU A 315 8.55 -10.31 5.24
N ASN A 316 9.28 -9.95 6.29
CA ASN A 316 10.02 -10.88 7.14
C ASN A 316 9.10 -11.89 7.84
N VAL A 317 7.99 -11.40 8.42
CA VAL A 317 7.03 -12.27 9.12
C VAL A 317 6.12 -13.03 8.16
N GLU A 318 5.79 -12.45 7.00
CA GLU A 318 5.05 -13.15 5.94
C GLU A 318 5.87 -14.30 5.35
N PHE A 319 7.14 -14.05 4.98
CA PHE A 319 8.05 -15.09 4.51
C PHE A 319 8.20 -16.22 5.53
N TRP A 320 8.42 -15.88 6.80
CA TRP A 320 8.56 -16.88 7.86
C TRP A 320 7.34 -17.82 7.91
N LYS A 321 6.13 -17.25 7.80
CA LYS A 321 4.88 -18.02 7.84
C LYS A 321 4.68 -18.88 6.60
N GLU A 322 4.96 -18.36 5.41
CA GLU A 322 4.88 -19.13 4.17
C GLU A 322 5.90 -20.28 4.14
N ALA A 323 7.13 -20.04 4.63
CA ALA A 323 8.16 -21.07 4.75
C ALA A 323 7.79 -22.15 5.78
N GLU A 324 7.19 -21.81 6.92
CA GLU A 324 6.72 -22.79 7.91
C GLU A 324 5.52 -23.60 7.39
N ASN A 325 4.60 -22.96 6.65
CA ASN A 325 3.51 -23.64 5.94
C ASN A 325 4.06 -24.62 4.89
N PHE A 326 5.07 -24.20 4.10
CA PHE A 326 5.72 -25.04 3.09
C PHE A 326 6.43 -26.25 3.70
N LYS A 327 7.13 -26.06 4.82
CA LYS A 327 7.79 -27.13 5.58
C LYS A 327 6.80 -28.18 6.10
N ALA A 328 5.57 -27.79 6.39
CA ALA A 328 4.49 -28.70 6.79
C ALA A 328 3.83 -29.46 5.61
N MET A 329 4.12 -29.11 4.34
CA MET A 329 3.63 -29.86 3.19
C MET A 329 4.34 -31.22 3.09
N LYS A 330 3.62 -32.27 2.66
CA LYS A 330 4.24 -33.59 2.39
C LYS A 330 5.24 -33.49 1.22
N ASN A 331 6.41 -34.14 1.34
CA ASN A 331 7.34 -34.29 0.22
C ASN A 331 6.66 -34.99 -0.97
N GLY A 332 6.90 -34.48 -2.18
CA GLY A 332 6.27 -34.97 -3.41
C GLY A 332 4.80 -34.55 -3.56
N HIS A 333 4.28 -33.63 -2.73
CA HIS A 333 2.94 -33.10 -2.91
C HIS A 333 2.83 -32.36 -4.25
N LYS A 334 1.74 -32.57 -5.01
CA LYS A 334 1.56 -32.07 -6.39
C LYS A 334 1.82 -30.56 -6.56
N ASN A 335 1.57 -29.77 -5.52
CA ASN A 335 1.74 -28.32 -5.53
C ASN A 335 3.05 -27.84 -4.86
N GLN A 336 3.91 -28.74 -4.37
CA GLN A 336 5.13 -28.38 -3.63
C GLN A 336 6.08 -27.53 -4.50
N GLU A 337 6.29 -27.92 -5.76
CA GLU A 337 7.12 -27.15 -6.70
C GLU A 337 6.54 -25.75 -6.96
N PHE A 338 5.23 -25.64 -7.16
CA PHE A 338 4.57 -24.35 -7.37
C PHE A 338 4.69 -23.43 -6.15
N VAL A 339 4.46 -23.95 -4.94
CA VAL A 339 4.57 -23.15 -3.70
C VAL A 339 6.01 -22.73 -3.43
N ALA A 340 6.99 -23.61 -3.66
CA ALA A 340 8.41 -23.28 -3.54
C ALA A 340 8.81 -22.15 -4.50
N LYS A 341 8.39 -22.24 -5.77
CA LYS A 341 8.61 -21.18 -6.77
C LYS A 341 7.90 -19.88 -6.40
N ASN A 342 6.67 -19.92 -5.89
CA ASN A 342 5.97 -18.72 -5.41
C ASN A 342 6.71 -18.05 -4.24
N ILE A 343 7.13 -18.81 -3.22
CA ILE A 343 7.91 -18.27 -2.09
C ILE A 343 9.24 -17.68 -2.60
N TYR A 344 9.90 -18.36 -3.54
CA TYR A 344 11.12 -17.85 -4.14
C TYR A 344 10.90 -16.51 -4.85
N TYR A 345 9.97 -16.43 -5.80
CA TYR A 345 9.73 -15.20 -6.57
C TYR A 345 9.14 -14.05 -5.73
N GLN A 346 8.36 -14.36 -4.69
CA GLN A 346 7.73 -13.36 -3.84
C GLN A 346 8.69 -12.75 -2.81
N PHE A 347 9.64 -13.53 -2.27
CA PHE A 347 10.47 -13.11 -1.13
C PHE A 347 11.99 -13.27 -1.34
N VAL A 348 12.45 -14.25 -2.12
CA VAL A 348 13.85 -14.70 -2.13
C VAL A 348 14.61 -14.33 -3.41
N GLN A 349 13.98 -14.13 -4.56
CA GLN A 349 14.68 -13.61 -5.73
C GLN A 349 15.21 -12.19 -5.44
N TYR A 350 16.30 -11.81 -6.11
CA TYR A 350 16.65 -10.39 -6.20
C TYR A 350 15.51 -9.61 -6.86
N THR A 351 15.23 -8.41 -6.36
CA THR A 351 14.11 -7.57 -6.81
C THR A 351 12.71 -8.13 -6.53
N SER A 352 12.60 -9.18 -5.72
CA SER A 352 11.30 -9.71 -5.24
C SER A 352 10.41 -8.60 -4.67
N PRO A 353 9.09 -8.62 -4.91
CA PRO A 353 8.17 -7.58 -4.44
C PRO A 353 8.09 -7.49 -2.91
N LYS A 354 8.49 -8.55 -2.21
CA LYS A 354 8.64 -8.61 -0.75
C LYS A 354 10.03 -9.16 -0.36
N GLU A 355 11.08 -8.65 -1.00
CA GLU A 355 12.45 -9.14 -0.81
C GLU A 355 12.91 -9.06 0.65
N ILE A 356 13.13 -10.22 1.27
CA ILE A 356 13.59 -10.32 2.67
C ILE A 356 15.09 -10.06 2.79
N ASN A 357 15.51 -9.56 3.96
CA ASN A 357 16.92 -9.31 4.26
C ASN A 357 17.64 -10.59 4.75
N ILE A 358 18.02 -11.45 3.81
CA ILE A 358 18.88 -12.63 4.02
C ILE A 358 20.24 -12.47 3.34
N LYS A 359 21.24 -13.21 3.83
CA LYS A 359 22.60 -13.17 3.30
C LYS A 359 22.67 -13.74 1.88
N HIS A 360 23.55 -13.15 1.05
CA HIS A 360 23.75 -13.52 -0.36
C HIS A 360 23.90 -15.04 -0.57
N TYR A 361 24.76 -15.71 0.19
CA TYR A 361 24.96 -17.17 0.04
C TYR A 361 23.70 -18.00 0.33
N THR A 362 22.80 -17.52 1.21
CA THR A 362 21.54 -18.20 1.54
C THR A 362 20.55 -18.03 0.39
N ARG A 363 20.53 -16.84 -0.22
CA ARG A 363 19.74 -16.54 -1.42
C ARG A 363 20.16 -17.39 -2.63
N VAL A 364 21.47 -17.46 -2.89
CA VAL A 364 22.05 -18.28 -3.97
C VAL A 364 21.73 -19.76 -3.77
N ALA A 365 21.93 -20.31 -2.57
CA ALA A 365 21.63 -21.72 -2.30
C ALA A 365 20.14 -22.09 -2.51
N ILE A 366 19.21 -21.16 -2.29
CA ILE A 366 17.78 -21.37 -2.60
C ILE A 366 17.55 -21.26 -4.11
N SER A 367 18.15 -20.29 -4.79
CA SER A 367 18.08 -20.13 -6.25
C SER A 367 18.61 -21.37 -6.98
N ASP A 368 19.74 -21.92 -6.56
CA ASP A 368 20.31 -23.16 -7.10
C ASP A 368 19.35 -24.35 -6.94
N LYS A 369 18.70 -24.50 -5.77
CA LYS A 369 17.69 -25.54 -5.55
C LYS A 369 16.46 -25.37 -6.45
N ILE A 370 15.99 -24.15 -6.66
CA ILE A 370 14.86 -23.84 -7.55
C ILE A 370 15.24 -24.13 -9.02
N ARG A 371 16.44 -23.74 -9.45
CA ARG A 371 16.95 -23.95 -10.82
C ARG A 371 17.16 -25.43 -11.14
N ASP A 372 17.76 -26.18 -10.22
CA ASP A 372 18.04 -27.60 -10.37
C ASP A 372 16.80 -28.50 -10.10
N ASN A 373 15.64 -27.89 -9.79
CA ASN A 373 14.41 -28.52 -9.28
C ASN A 373 14.62 -29.47 -8.06
N LYS A 374 15.63 -29.19 -7.24
CA LYS A 374 15.98 -29.93 -6.00
C LYS A 374 15.19 -29.38 -4.82
N ILE A 375 13.87 -29.58 -4.86
CA ILE A 375 12.91 -29.01 -3.92
C ILE A 375 12.70 -29.95 -2.74
N ASP A 376 13.01 -29.46 -1.53
CA ASP A 376 12.87 -30.20 -0.27
C ASP A 376 12.21 -29.32 0.82
N GLN A 377 11.49 -29.93 1.76
CA GLN A 377 10.80 -29.25 2.88
C GLN A 377 11.66 -28.24 3.66
N ASN A 378 12.98 -28.42 3.72
CA ASN A 378 13.89 -27.58 4.49
C ASN A 378 14.66 -26.58 3.62
N MET A 379 14.34 -26.43 2.33
CA MET A 379 15.07 -25.51 1.43
C MET A 379 15.10 -24.06 1.92
N PHE A 380 14.05 -23.61 2.63
CA PHE A 380 13.97 -22.27 3.22
C PHE A 380 14.48 -22.18 4.66
N ALA A 381 14.83 -23.28 5.32
CA ALA A 381 15.08 -23.30 6.77
C ALA A 381 16.20 -22.34 7.20
N LYS A 382 17.28 -22.24 6.42
CA LYS A 382 18.39 -21.31 6.69
C LYS A 382 17.96 -19.85 6.60
N ALA A 383 17.10 -19.51 5.63
CA ALA A 383 16.52 -18.18 5.48
C ALA A 383 15.52 -17.90 6.62
N GLN A 384 14.70 -18.87 7.04
CA GLN A 384 13.82 -18.71 8.21
C GLN A 384 14.63 -18.32 9.46
N THR A 385 15.72 -19.03 9.77
CA THR A 385 16.56 -18.74 10.94
C THR A 385 17.27 -17.38 10.87
N GLU A 386 17.73 -16.95 9.68
CA GLU A 386 18.29 -15.61 9.48
C GLU A 386 17.22 -14.51 9.74
N ILE A 387 15.97 -14.75 9.32
CA ILE A 387 14.84 -13.84 9.53
C ILE A 387 14.29 -13.87 10.97
N GLU A 388 14.26 -15.02 11.64
CA GLU A 388 13.98 -15.12 13.09
C GLU A 388 14.96 -14.24 13.87
N SER A 389 16.26 -14.40 13.60
CA SER A 389 17.34 -13.64 14.25
C SER A 389 17.23 -12.13 13.98
N LEU A 390 16.81 -11.74 12.76
CA LEU A 390 16.58 -10.34 12.40
C LEU A 390 15.41 -9.75 13.20
N LEU A 391 14.27 -10.45 13.20
CA LEU A 391 13.06 -10.03 13.91
C LEU A 391 13.27 -9.97 15.43
N GLU A 392 13.97 -10.94 16.01
CA GLU A 392 14.27 -10.98 17.45
C GLU A 392 15.13 -9.78 17.89
N ARG A 393 16.20 -9.51 17.14
CA ARG A 393 17.15 -8.44 17.45
C ARG A 393 16.56 -7.04 17.28
N ASP A 394 15.84 -6.80 16.19
CA ASP A 394 15.41 -5.45 15.84
C ASP A 394 13.98 -5.11 16.28
N SER A 395 13.01 -5.99 16.03
CA SER A 395 11.59 -5.61 16.05
C SER A 395 10.80 -6.23 17.21
N PHE A 396 11.14 -7.45 17.65
CA PHE A 396 10.41 -8.20 18.68
C PHE A 396 10.48 -7.54 20.06
N LEU A 397 11.67 -7.14 20.50
CA LEU A 397 11.85 -6.46 21.80
C LEU A 397 11.17 -5.08 21.84
N LYS A 398 11.03 -4.41 20.68
CA LYS A 398 10.29 -3.16 20.54
C LYS A 398 8.78 -3.41 20.51
N PHE A 399 8.33 -4.44 19.78
CA PHE A 399 6.94 -4.91 19.76
C PHE A 399 6.42 -5.21 21.16
N LEU A 400 7.15 -5.99 21.97
CA LEU A 400 6.75 -6.34 23.35
C LEU A 400 6.53 -5.11 24.25
N LYS A 401 7.17 -3.97 23.95
CA LYS A 401 7.01 -2.69 24.67
C LYS A 401 5.91 -1.79 24.06
N SER A 402 5.46 -2.10 22.85
CA SER A 402 4.51 -1.29 22.08
C SER A 402 3.06 -1.42 22.59
N PRO A 403 2.16 -0.47 22.23
CA PRO A 403 0.72 -0.61 22.46
C PRO A 403 0.12 -1.89 21.86
N PHE A 404 0.65 -2.39 20.73
CA PHE A 404 0.16 -3.62 20.09
C PHE A 404 0.34 -4.86 20.96
N ALA A 405 1.44 -4.97 21.71
CA ALA A 405 1.64 -6.04 22.69
C ALA A 405 0.78 -5.83 23.95
N LYS A 406 0.57 -4.57 24.37
CA LYS A 406 -0.38 -4.27 25.46
C LYS A 406 -1.80 -4.69 25.07
N GLU A 407 -2.23 -4.49 23.83
CA GLU A 407 -3.51 -5.02 23.30
C GLU A 407 -3.50 -6.55 23.05
N LEU A 408 -2.34 -7.19 22.87
CA LEU A 408 -2.22 -8.65 22.90
C LEU A 408 -2.65 -9.20 24.26
N ILE A 409 -2.22 -8.52 25.33
CA ILE A 409 -2.42 -8.90 26.73
C ILE A 409 -3.79 -8.42 27.26
N GLN A 410 -4.12 -7.14 27.09
CA GLN A 410 -5.33 -6.49 27.64
C GLN A 410 -6.64 -6.96 27.01
N LYS A 411 -6.64 -7.40 25.74
CA LYS A 411 -7.87 -7.87 25.08
C LYS A 411 -8.38 -9.22 25.62
N LYS A 412 -7.59 -9.91 26.46
CA LYS A 412 -8.06 -11.03 27.30
C LYS A 412 -8.58 -10.54 28.66
N ALA A 413 -8.00 -9.47 29.23
CA ALA A 413 -8.44 -8.87 30.50
C ALA A 413 -9.80 -8.14 30.41
N LEU A 414 -10.11 -7.48 29.28
CA LEU A 414 -11.40 -6.80 29.08
C LEU A 414 -12.57 -7.78 28.81
N LEU A 415 -12.33 -8.94 28.17
CA LEU A 415 -13.34 -9.99 28.07
C LEU A 415 -13.71 -10.60 29.43
N ASN A 416 -12.81 -10.51 30.42
CA ASN A 416 -13.05 -11.02 31.77
C ASN A 416 -13.81 -10.02 32.67
N LYS A 417 -14.04 -8.78 32.22
CA LYS A 417 -14.59 -7.70 33.06
C LYS A 417 -16.04 -7.32 32.74
N GLU A 418 -16.58 -7.74 31.59
CA GLU A 418 -17.97 -7.48 31.18
C GLU A 418 -18.94 -8.63 31.54
N VAL A 419 -18.54 -9.55 32.42
CA VAL A 419 -19.37 -10.68 32.91
C VAL A 419 -19.67 -10.58 34.42
N THR A 420 -19.03 -9.67 35.16
CA THR A 420 -19.16 -9.60 36.63
C THR A 420 -20.33 -8.74 37.13
N ASP A 421 -20.91 -7.88 36.29
CA ASP A 421 -21.82 -6.81 36.74
C ASP A 421 -23.25 -6.98 36.17
N ILE A 422 -23.90 -8.10 36.47
CA ILE A 422 -25.37 -8.27 36.34
C ILE A 422 -25.91 -8.98 37.59
N GLU A 423 -26.46 -8.20 38.52
CA GLU A 423 -27.20 -8.72 39.67
C GLU A 423 -28.57 -9.26 39.23
N PHE A 424 -28.98 -10.42 39.76
CA PHE A 424 -30.33 -10.96 39.58
C PHE A 424 -31.22 -10.56 40.77
N SER A 425 -32.20 -9.69 40.53
CA SER A 425 -33.38 -9.58 41.39
C SER A 425 -34.51 -10.45 40.85
N SER A 426 -34.85 -11.52 41.59
CA SER A 426 -36.04 -12.35 41.36
C SER A 426 -37.34 -11.57 41.56
N TYR A 427 -38.45 -11.96 40.90
CA TYR A 427 -39.73 -12.31 41.54
C TYR A 427 -40.79 -12.78 40.50
N GLU A 428 -41.54 -13.84 40.89
CA GLU A 428 -42.88 -14.25 40.42
C GLU A 428 -43.10 -14.66 38.93
N ASN A 429 -43.74 -15.79 38.60
CA ASN A 429 -44.29 -16.93 39.38
C ASN A 429 -44.11 -18.24 38.58
#